data_AF-A0A7C6UGF5-F1
#
_entry.id   AF-A0A7C6UGF5-F1
#
_cell.length_a   1.000
_cell.length_b   1.000
_cell.length_c   1.000
_cell.angle_alpha   90.00
_cell.angle_beta   90.00
_cell.angle_gamma   90.00
#
_symmetry.space_group_name_H-M   'P 1'
#
loop_
_entity.id
_entity.type
_entity.pdbx_description
1 polymer ?
#
loop_
_entity_poly.entity_id
_entity_poly.type
_entity_poly.pdbx_seq_one_letter_code
_entity_poly.pdbx_strand_id
1 'polypeptide(L)'
;MRRWFVIFVLELAGACAARAQTEGIFADFVTSRGEFTVWLDHERAPRPVASFVGLATGETGWVDERTNVWRRPFYDGSIVHRIVKSGNAPAIAIQGGGYMWTSVDTNTGVVSTNFSGPGYTMLDTVTNGLLHSNGVISMANSGPNTDGSQFFITVTNVPFYDGRYSVFGHVVSGMEVVRDIAAAELPEGGERPLQDIVVSNVSVRRVGEAAEAFDVTAQGVPSPESAPVGLSWGESGDVAHAVFAVEVTSHSKPLLFSDALDVAAFTNWDHQVMFSGLDFHTGATVVLTDSWEVADLGRRHFFHASRILYPIPITAPRSNRGRTFTFWWDQYELVYSATFHSNLLQQGTGWSQQGTNEPVARTIFWGDTWRRDAYMARLSFMDDLGREYRYNLGFHPGQVSNRFTGDFSVHTNWGGNISGTFTWE
;
A
#
# COMPACT_ATOMS: atom_id res chain seq x y z
N MET A 1 32.38 15.11 -61.77
CA MET A 1 31.90 15.27 -60.38
C MET A 1 31.56 13.88 -59.85
N ARG A 2 32.45 13.28 -59.04
CA ARG A 2 32.31 11.92 -58.49
C ARG A 2 31.45 11.99 -57.22
N ARG A 3 30.33 11.24 -57.18
CA ARG A 3 29.48 11.08 -56.00
C ARG A 3 30.05 9.97 -55.12
N TRP A 4 30.33 10.30 -53.86
CA TRP A 4 30.77 9.34 -52.84
C TRP A 4 29.53 8.78 -52.14
N PHE A 5 29.38 7.46 -52.12
CA PHE A 5 28.47 6.76 -51.22
C PHE A 5 29.29 6.34 -49.99
N VAL A 6 28.90 6.83 -48.82
CA VAL A 6 29.43 6.35 -47.53
C VAL A 6 28.46 5.29 -47.03
N ILE A 7 28.95 4.05 -46.93
CA ILE A 7 28.24 2.93 -46.28
C ILE A 7 28.70 2.92 -44.82
N PHE A 8 27.77 3.11 -43.89
CA PHE A 8 28.01 2.84 -42.46
C PHE A 8 27.89 1.32 -42.24
N VAL A 9 29.00 0.69 -41.87
CA VAL A 9 29.01 -0.67 -41.32
C VAL A 9 28.88 -0.52 -39.80
N LEU A 10 27.78 -1.02 -39.24
CA LEU A 10 27.57 -1.11 -37.79
C LEU A 10 28.19 -2.45 -37.34
N GLU A 11 29.28 -2.39 -36.58
CA GLU A 11 29.87 -3.57 -35.95
C GLU A 11 29.05 -3.98 -34.71
N LEU A 12 28.49 -5.20 -34.74
CA LEU A 12 27.92 -5.87 -33.58
C LEU A 12 29.04 -6.50 -32.75
N ALA A 13 29.18 -6.05 -31.50
CA ALA A 13 30.03 -6.69 -30.50
C ALA A 13 29.19 -7.08 -29.27
N GLY A 14 29.30 -8.35 -28.85
CA GLY A 14 29.06 -8.76 -27.46
C GLY A 14 27.76 -9.51 -27.15
N ALA A 15 27.53 -10.67 -27.78
CA ALA A 15 26.56 -11.64 -27.28
C ALA A 15 27.15 -12.44 -26.11
N CYS A 16 26.73 -12.11 -24.88
CA CYS A 16 26.74 -13.04 -23.75
C CYS A 16 25.27 -13.34 -23.43
N ALA A 17 24.93 -14.63 -23.36
CA ALA A 17 23.56 -15.13 -23.47
C ALA A 17 22.63 -14.67 -22.32
N ALA A 18 21.91 -13.57 -22.54
CA ALA A 18 20.60 -13.33 -21.93
C ALA A 18 19.59 -14.19 -22.70
N ARG A 19 18.92 -15.12 -22.03
CA ARG A 19 17.82 -15.88 -22.63
C ARG A 19 16.77 -14.87 -23.11
N ALA A 20 16.36 -14.98 -24.37
CA ALA A 20 15.49 -14.05 -25.08
C ALA A 20 14.19 -13.70 -24.32
N GLN A 21 14.20 -12.60 -23.58
CA GLN A 21 12.98 -11.82 -23.32
C GLN A 21 12.94 -10.72 -24.38
N THR A 22 12.51 -11.08 -25.59
CA THR A 22 12.20 -10.10 -26.63
C THR A 22 10.82 -9.49 -26.42
N GLU A 23 9.93 -10.19 -25.71
CA GLU A 23 8.56 -9.79 -25.39
C GLU A 23 8.36 -9.70 -23.86
N GLY A 24 7.42 -8.86 -23.45
CA GLY A 24 7.09 -8.61 -22.05
C GLY A 24 6.76 -7.15 -21.76
N ILE A 25 6.47 -6.88 -20.49
CA ILE A 25 6.34 -5.52 -19.98
C ILE A 25 7.66 -5.15 -19.31
N PHE A 26 8.26 -4.03 -19.70
CA PHE A 26 9.51 -3.54 -19.17
C PHE A 26 9.30 -2.16 -18.55
N ALA A 27 9.94 -1.91 -17.41
CA ALA A 27 10.03 -0.60 -16.79
C ALA A 27 11.48 -0.10 -16.88
N ASP A 28 11.70 1.01 -17.58
CA ASP A 28 13.00 1.68 -17.66
C ASP A 28 13.02 2.82 -16.63
N PHE A 29 13.90 2.70 -15.65
CA PHE A 29 14.12 3.68 -14.60
C PHE A 29 15.25 4.62 -15.00
N VAL A 30 14.99 5.93 -14.92
CA VAL A 30 16.02 6.96 -14.96
C VAL A 30 16.20 7.50 -13.55
N THR A 31 17.41 7.39 -13.01
CA THR A 31 17.74 7.87 -11.67
C THR A 31 18.89 8.87 -11.71
N SER A 32 19.08 9.62 -10.61
CA SER A 32 20.26 10.48 -10.45
C SER A 32 21.61 9.72 -10.41
N ARG A 33 21.58 8.38 -10.36
CA ARG A 33 22.76 7.50 -10.35
C ARG A 33 22.94 6.68 -11.65
N GLY A 34 22.04 6.84 -12.62
CA GLY A 34 22.07 6.11 -13.89
C GLY A 34 20.73 5.43 -14.18
N GLU A 35 20.74 4.59 -15.21
CA GLU A 35 19.55 3.94 -15.75
C GLU A 35 19.59 2.43 -15.55
N PHE A 36 18.44 1.84 -15.29
CA PHE A 36 18.29 0.38 -15.24
C PHE A 36 16.91 -0.04 -15.74
N THR A 37 16.81 -1.28 -16.24
CA THR A 37 15.57 -1.83 -16.79
C THR A 37 15.15 -3.04 -15.99
N VAL A 38 13.85 -3.10 -15.69
CA VAL A 38 13.19 -4.23 -15.02
C VAL A 38 12.19 -4.86 -15.98
N TRP A 39 12.23 -6.18 -16.13
CA TRP A 39 11.13 -6.94 -16.72
C TRP A 39 10.08 -7.26 -15.66
N LEU A 40 8.80 -7.06 -16.00
CA LEU A 40 7.66 -7.22 -15.11
C LEU A 40 6.89 -8.50 -15.47
N ASP A 41 6.69 -9.35 -14.45
CA ASP A 41 6.07 -10.67 -14.60
C ASP A 41 4.54 -10.59 -14.52
N HIS A 42 3.93 -10.03 -15.56
CA HIS A 42 2.48 -9.81 -15.61
C HIS A 42 1.65 -11.09 -15.60
N GLU A 43 2.24 -12.24 -15.93
CA GLU A 43 1.56 -13.54 -15.91
C GLU A 43 1.46 -14.10 -14.48
N ARG A 44 2.56 -14.10 -13.72
CA ARG A 44 2.60 -14.65 -12.36
C ARG A 44 2.23 -13.62 -11.29
N ALA A 45 2.46 -12.34 -11.55
CA ALA A 45 2.17 -11.25 -10.62
C ALA A 45 1.30 -10.15 -11.26
N PRO A 46 0.13 -10.48 -11.86
CA PRO A 46 -0.67 -9.52 -12.61
C PRO A 46 -1.09 -8.29 -11.79
N ARG A 47 -1.48 -8.45 -10.52
CA ARG A 47 -1.94 -7.32 -9.71
C ARG A 47 -0.81 -6.36 -9.29
N PRO A 48 0.32 -6.82 -8.73
CA PRO A 48 1.48 -5.96 -8.50
C PRO A 48 1.95 -5.26 -9.78
N VAL A 49 2.04 -5.98 -10.90
CA VAL A 49 2.44 -5.39 -12.18
C VAL A 49 1.44 -4.33 -12.64
N ALA A 50 0.14 -4.59 -12.57
CA ALA A 50 -0.88 -3.61 -12.93
C ALA A 50 -0.83 -2.37 -12.04
N SER A 51 -0.63 -2.52 -10.73
CA SER A 51 -0.47 -1.37 -9.85
C SER A 51 0.75 -0.54 -10.20
N PHE A 52 1.90 -1.19 -10.38
CA PHE A 52 3.14 -0.51 -10.74
C PHE A 52 3.03 0.19 -12.09
N VAL A 53 2.56 -0.51 -13.12
CA VAL A 53 2.38 0.03 -14.48
C VAL A 53 1.36 1.16 -14.48
N GLY A 54 0.23 0.99 -13.78
CA GLY A 54 -0.81 2.00 -13.67
C GLY A 54 -0.29 3.30 -13.06
N LEU A 55 0.48 3.20 -11.98
CA LEU A 55 1.11 4.33 -11.31
C LEU A 55 2.23 4.97 -12.15
N ALA A 56 3.05 4.18 -12.84
CA ALA A 56 4.14 4.67 -13.70
C ALA A 56 3.62 5.42 -14.94
N THR A 57 2.60 4.86 -15.60
CA THR A 57 2.04 5.41 -16.85
C THR A 57 0.96 6.47 -16.62
N GLY A 58 0.34 6.48 -15.44
CA GLY A 58 -0.84 7.28 -15.16
C GLY A 58 -2.15 6.66 -15.67
N GLU A 59 -2.16 5.39 -16.09
CA GLU A 59 -3.39 4.65 -16.44
C GLU A 59 -4.33 4.54 -15.21
N THR A 60 -3.76 4.29 -14.04
CA THR A 60 -4.41 4.54 -12.75
C THR A 60 -3.86 5.83 -12.17
N GLY A 61 -4.52 6.41 -11.18
CA GLY A 61 -3.91 7.52 -10.45
C GLY A 61 -3.91 7.31 -8.97
N TRP A 62 -3.49 8.34 -8.24
CA TRP A 62 -3.18 8.24 -6.83
C TRP A 62 -3.57 9.50 -6.07
N VAL A 63 -4.07 9.36 -4.86
CA VAL A 63 -4.39 10.51 -4.02
C VAL A 63 -3.26 10.75 -3.03
N ASP A 64 -2.78 11.98 -2.96
CA ASP A 64 -1.99 12.42 -1.81
C ASP A 64 -2.97 12.62 -0.65
N GLU A 65 -3.06 11.68 0.30
CA GLU A 65 -4.01 11.76 1.42
C GLU A 65 -3.86 13.04 2.26
N ARG A 66 -2.73 13.74 2.16
CA ARG A 66 -2.46 14.97 2.92
C ARG A 66 -3.04 16.21 2.25
N THR A 67 -3.08 16.23 0.92
CA THR A 67 -3.65 17.34 0.13
C THR A 67 -4.97 16.96 -0.53
N ASN A 68 -5.34 15.68 -0.47
CA ASN A 68 -6.44 15.06 -1.18
C ASN A 68 -6.51 15.39 -2.68
N VAL A 69 -5.37 15.74 -3.27
CA VAL A 69 -5.27 16.00 -4.70
C VAL A 69 -4.97 14.69 -5.40
N TRP A 70 -5.83 14.34 -6.35
CA TRP A 70 -5.57 13.24 -7.25
C TRP A 70 -4.55 13.63 -8.32
N ARG A 71 -3.54 12.79 -8.54
CA ARG A 71 -2.46 13.02 -9.51
C ARG A 71 -2.19 11.77 -10.36
N ARG A 72 -1.55 12.00 -11.50
CA ARG A 72 -1.05 11.03 -12.48
C ARG A 72 0.11 11.68 -13.26
N PRO A 73 1.21 10.98 -13.60
CA PRO A 73 1.68 9.68 -13.07
C PRO A 73 2.23 9.81 -11.63
N PHE A 74 2.77 8.74 -11.05
CA PHE A 74 3.24 8.68 -9.65
C PHE A 74 4.76 8.69 -9.45
N TYR A 75 5.56 7.90 -10.18
CA TYR A 75 6.95 7.64 -9.76
C TYR A 75 7.95 8.77 -10.08
N ASP A 76 7.63 9.66 -11.01
CA ASP A 76 8.50 10.75 -11.44
C ASP A 76 8.73 11.77 -10.31
N GLY A 77 9.97 11.88 -9.82
CA GLY A 77 10.33 12.71 -8.68
C GLY A 77 10.26 12.00 -7.33
N SER A 78 9.84 10.73 -7.29
CA SER A 78 10.00 9.90 -6.09
C SER A 78 11.48 9.59 -5.84
N ILE A 79 11.82 9.08 -4.65
CA ILE A 79 13.21 8.80 -4.28
C ILE A 79 13.43 7.34 -3.87
N VAL A 80 14.67 6.88 -3.96
CA VAL A 80 15.14 5.71 -3.21
C VAL A 80 15.42 6.18 -1.78
N HIS A 81 14.42 6.02 -0.92
CA HIS A 81 14.46 6.55 0.44
C HIS A 81 15.14 5.64 1.46
N ARG A 82 15.44 4.40 1.10
CA ARG A 82 16.03 3.43 2.04
C ARG A 82 16.95 2.44 1.36
N ILE A 83 18.15 2.29 1.91
CA ILE A 83 19.08 1.19 1.64
C ILE A 83 18.90 0.19 2.76
N VAL A 84 18.24 -0.93 2.46
CA VAL A 84 17.83 -1.93 3.45
C VAL A 84 19.05 -2.74 3.87
N LYS A 85 19.29 -2.84 5.18
CA LYS A 85 20.34 -3.68 5.76
C LYS A 85 19.77 -4.71 6.72
N SER A 86 20.55 -5.75 7.00
CA SER A 86 20.27 -6.70 8.07
C SER A 86 21.34 -6.57 9.15
N GLY A 87 21.09 -5.74 10.17
CA GLY A 87 22.10 -5.38 11.16
C GLY A 87 23.30 -4.67 10.51
N ASN A 88 24.52 -5.08 10.87
CA ASN A 88 25.75 -4.53 10.31
C ASN A 88 26.16 -5.14 8.95
N ALA A 89 25.27 -5.91 8.31
CA ALA A 89 25.54 -6.53 7.03
C ALA A 89 25.54 -5.51 5.87
N PRO A 90 26.15 -5.87 4.71
CA PRO A 90 25.97 -5.14 3.46
C PRO A 90 24.49 -4.95 3.12
N ALA A 91 24.21 -3.97 2.25
CA ALA A 91 22.86 -3.74 1.74
C ALA A 91 22.27 -5.03 1.14
N ILE A 92 21.01 -5.30 1.45
CA ILE A 92 20.27 -6.46 0.92
C ILE A 92 19.26 -6.03 -0.15
N ALA A 93 18.81 -4.78 -0.12
CA ALA A 93 17.92 -4.20 -1.12
C ALA A 93 18.01 -2.67 -1.14
N ILE A 94 17.57 -2.07 -2.23
CA ILE A 94 17.20 -0.64 -2.31
C ILE A 94 15.69 -0.53 -2.28
N GLN A 95 15.12 0.43 -1.55
CA GLN A 95 13.68 0.65 -1.44
C GLN A 95 13.34 2.09 -1.84
N GLY A 96 12.30 2.23 -2.68
CA GLY A 96 11.83 3.50 -3.22
C GLY A 96 10.32 3.51 -3.45
N GLY A 97 9.85 4.44 -4.29
CA GLY A 97 8.44 4.51 -4.69
C GLY A 97 7.54 5.28 -3.71
N GLY A 98 8.05 6.35 -3.10
CA GLY A 98 7.26 7.30 -2.31
C GLY A 98 7.84 8.71 -2.32
N TYR A 99 7.02 9.72 -2.02
CA TYR A 99 7.46 11.11 -1.88
C TYR A 99 7.73 11.46 -0.43
N MET A 100 8.85 12.13 -0.19
CA MET A 100 9.25 12.55 1.14
C MET A 100 8.32 13.65 1.67
N TRP A 101 7.89 13.53 2.92
CA TRP A 101 7.27 14.60 3.69
C TRP A 101 7.63 14.47 5.17
N THR A 102 7.34 15.51 5.96
CA THR A 102 7.66 15.55 7.39
C THR A 102 6.42 15.75 8.24
N SER A 103 6.27 14.95 9.30
CA SER A 103 5.28 15.16 10.37
C SER A 103 5.94 15.72 11.62
N VAL A 104 5.20 16.46 12.43
CA VAL A 104 5.64 16.89 13.77
C VAL A 104 4.69 16.28 14.80
N ASP A 105 5.22 15.51 15.74
CA ASP A 105 4.47 15.11 16.93
C ASP A 105 4.23 16.36 17.79
N THR A 106 2.98 16.77 17.96
CA THR A 106 2.62 17.99 18.68
C THR A 106 2.87 17.91 20.18
N ASN A 107 3.01 16.70 20.74
CA ASN A 107 3.27 16.49 22.16
C ASN A 107 4.77 16.49 22.47
N THR A 108 5.59 15.94 21.56
CA THR A 108 7.05 15.77 21.78
C THR A 108 7.90 16.75 20.98
N GLY A 109 7.35 17.37 19.93
CA GLY A 109 8.07 18.21 18.97
C GLY A 109 8.94 17.41 17.99
N VAL A 110 8.90 16.07 18.04
CA VAL A 110 9.73 15.21 17.18
C VAL A 110 9.27 15.33 15.73
N VAL A 111 10.22 15.65 14.85
CA VAL A 111 10.01 15.69 13.40
C VAL A 111 10.35 14.32 12.82
N SER A 112 9.37 13.68 12.17
CA SER A 112 9.55 12.38 11.51
C SER A 112 9.52 12.56 10.00
N THR A 113 10.42 11.86 9.30
CA THR A 113 10.39 11.75 7.84
C THR A 113 9.50 10.59 7.44
N ASN A 114 8.62 10.83 6.48
CA ASN A 114 7.63 9.88 5.99
C ASN A 114 7.66 9.82 4.47
N PHE A 115 7.07 8.77 3.90
CA PHE A 115 7.01 8.56 2.47
C PHE A 115 5.57 8.28 2.04
N SER A 116 5.03 9.10 1.15
CA SER A 116 3.65 8.94 0.67
C SER A 116 3.50 7.67 -0.16
N GLY A 117 2.30 7.08 -0.08
CA GLY A 117 1.85 6.03 -0.98
C GLY A 117 0.83 6.56 -2.00
N PRO A 118 0.09 5.68 -2.68
CA PRO A 118 -0.88 6.08 -3.69
C PRO A 118 -2.25 6.47 -3.09
N GLY A 119 -2.35 6.52 -1.76
CA GLY A 119 -3.56 6.81 -1.00
C GLY A 119 -4.54 5.63 -0.86
N TYR A 120 -4.07 4.44 -1.19
CA TYR A 120 -4.77 3.18 -0.99
C TYR A 120 -3.77 2.05 -0.70
N THR A 121 -4.28 0.96 -0.13
CA THR A 121 -3.56 -0.31 0.03
C THR A 121 -4.19 -1.38 -0.84
N MET A 122 -3.46 -2.44 -1.14
CA MET A 122 -3.92 -3.52 -1.99
C MET A 122 -3.72 -4.88 -1.34
N LEU A 123 -4.57 -5.80 -1.76
CA LEU A 123 -4.43 -7.22 -1.50
C LEU A 123 -3.13 -7.74 -2.10
N ASP A 124 -2.28 -8.35 -1.28
CA ASP A 124 -1.00 -8.90 -1.72
C ASP A 124 -1.19 -10.16 -2.59
N THR A 125 -0.13 -10.58 -3.29
CA THR A 125 -0.12 -11.79 -4.12
C THR A 125 1.11 -12.65 -3.84
N VAL A 126 1.47 -12.79 -2.55
CA VAL A 126 2.70 -13.49 -2.12
C VAL A 126 2.73 -14.99 -2.45
N THR A 127 1.61 -15.55 -2.91
CA THR A 127 1.43 -16.97 -3.24
C THR A 127 1.77 -17.30 -4.70
N ASN A 128 2.34 -16.35 -5.47
CA ASN A 128 2.68 -16.53 -6.87
C ASN A 128 3.91 -17.44 -7.14
N GLY A 129 4.54 -17.98 -6.10
CA GLY A 129 5.68 -18.90 -6.22
C GLY A 129 7.00 -18.26 -6.65
N LEU A 130 7.07 -16.92 -6.71
CA LEU A 130 8.29 -16.18 -6.99
C LEU A 130 9.13 -16.01 -5.71
N LEU A 131 10.45 -16.14 -5.85
CA LEU A 131 11.39 -16.09 -4.73
C LEU A 131 12.26 -14.83 -4.77
N HIS A 132 12.70 -14.37 -3.61
CA HIS A 132 13.53 -13.18 -3.44
C HIS A 132 15.01 -13.48 -3.74
N SER A 133 15.30 -13.83 -4.99
CA SER A 133 16.67 -13.91 -5.50
C SER A 133 17.27 -12.51 -5.74
N ASN A 134 18.58 -12.43 -5.96
CA ASN A 134 19.26 -11.17 -6.30
C ASN A 134 18.68 -10.53 -7.59
N GLY A 135 18.36 -9.24 -7.53
CA GLY A 135 17.89 -8.45 -8.65
C GLY A 135 16.39 -8.50 -8.91
N VAL A 136 15.58 -9.07 -8.01
CA VAL A 136 14.11 -9.04 -8.16
C VAL A 136 13.52 -7.74 -7.63
N ILE A 137 12.44 -7.27 -8.25
CA ILE A 137 11.61 -6.18 -7.71
C ILE A 137 10.40 -6.77 -6.99
N SER A 138 10.10 -6.22 -5.81
CA SER A 138 8.99 -6.66 -4.95
C SER A 138 8.24 -5.48 -4.35
N MET A 139 6.96 -5.65 -4.07
CA MET A 139 6.16 -4.67 -3.35
C MET A 139 6.64 -4.56 -1.90
N ALA A 140 6.94 -3.36 -1.43
CA ALA A 140 7.14 -3.11 -0.02
C ALA A 140 5.77 -2.94 0.67
N ASN A 141 5.66 -3.45 1.90
CA ASN A 141 4.42 -3.40 2.66
C ASN A 141 4.71 -3.23 4.17
N SER A 142 3.69 -2.88 4.93
CA SER A 142 3.71 -2.74 6.40
C SER A 142 3.01 -3.91 7.11
N GLY A 143 2.92 -5.06 6.43
CA GLY A 143 2.15 -6.21 6.85
C GLY A 143 1.29 -6.78 5.72
N PRO A 144 0.61 -7.91 5.97
CA PRO A 144 -0.23 -8.57 4.98
C PRO A 144 -1.29 -7.63 4.38
N ASN A 145 -1.47 -7.68 3.07
CA ASN A 145 -2.44 -6.85 2.32
C ASN A 145 -2.26 -5.33 2.46
N THR A 146 -1.02 -4.87 2.55
CA THR A 146 -0.68 -3.44 2.60
C THR A 146 0.25 -2.99 1.48
N ASP A 147 0.26 -3.74 0.37
CA ASP A 147 0.98 -3.35 -0.84
C ASP A 147 0.42 -2.00 -1.33
N GLY A 148 1.30 -1.05 -1.65
CA GLY A 148 0.95 0.30 -2.07
C GLY A 148 1.66 0.70 -3.36
N SER A 149 2.47 1.75 -3.31
CA SER A 149 3.34 2.18 -4.42
C SER A 149 4.81 1.82 -4.20
N GLN A 150 5.21 1.64 -2.94
CA GLN A 150 6.61 1.42 -2.58
C GLN A 150 7.05 0.03 -3.06
N PHE A 151 8.27 -0.02 -3.56
CA PHE A 151 8.91 -1.23 -4.03
C PHE A 151 10.32 -1.34 -3.45
N PHE A 152 10.88 -2.53 -3.47
CA PHE A 152 12.30 -2.73 -3.25
C PHE A 152 12.90 -3.63 -4.34
N ILE A 153 14.19 -3.42 -4.62
CA ILE A 153 14.98 -4.25 -5.53
C ILE A 153 16.09 -4.90 -4.70
N THR A 154 16.13 -6.22 -4.69
CA THR A 154 17.15 -6.98 -3.95
C THR A 154 18.52 -6.87 -4.63
N VAL A 155 19.59 -6.78 -3.83
CA VAL A 155 20.99 -6.82 -4.30
C VAL A 155 21.75 -8.06 -3.84
N THR A 156 21.04 -8.97 -3.16
CA THR A 156 21.47 -10.30 -2.73
C THR A 156 20.26 -11.23 -2.69
N ASN A 157 20.45 -12.51 -2.36
CA ASN A 157 19.34 -13.44 -2.11
C ASN A 157 18.77 -13.20 -0.70
N VAL A 158 17.45 -13.09 -0.58
CA VAL A 158 16.73 -12.74 0.65
C VAL A 158 15.58 -13.72 0.92
N PRO A 159 15.83 -15.04 1.04
CA PRO A 159 14.78 -16.07 1.11
C PRO A 159 13.84 -15.91 2.31
N PHE A 160 14.25 -15.22 3.37
CA PHE A 160 13.38 -14.92 4.51
C PHE A 160 12.25 -13.91 4.20
N TYR A 161 12.25 -13.30 3.01
CA TYR A 161 11.15 -12.48 2.47
C TYR A 161 10.14 -13.29 1.65
N ASP A 162 10.44 -14.56 1.33
CA ASP A 162 9.53 -15.42 0.57
C ASP A 162 8.22 -15.62 1.32
N GLY A 163 7.09 -15.49 0.61
CA GLY A 163 5.76 -15.53 1.19
C GLY A 163 5.37 -14.29 2.03
N ARG A 164 6.20 -13.24 2.09
CA ARG A 164 5.91 -12.01 2.84
C ARG A 164 5.70 -10.78 1.96
N TYR A 165 6.41 -10.71 0.84
CA TYR A 165 6.35 -9.60 -0.12
C TYR A 165 6.09 -10.12 -1.53
N SER A 166 5.28 -9.38 -2.30
CA SER A 166 4.88 -9.77 -3.65
C SER A 166 6.03 -9.47 -4.63
N VAL A 167 6.81 -10.46 -5.04
CA VAL A 167 7.76 -10.32 -6.17
C VAL A 167 6.96 -10.12 -7.46
N PHE A 168 7.38 -9.20 -8.32
CA PHE A 168 6.65 -8.88 -9.55
C PHE A 168 7.54 -8.61 -10.78
N GLY A 169 8.84 -8.85 -10.68
CA GLY A 169 9.74 -8.68 -11.81
C GLY A 169 11.20 -8.88 -11.44
N HIS A 170 12.10 -8.61 -12.38
CA HIS A 170 13.55 -8.63 -12.15
C HIS A 170 14.30 -7.66 -13.05
N VAL A 171 15.43 -7.16 -12.56
CA VAL A 171 16.36 -6.31 -13.30
C VAL A 171 16.98 -7.12 -14.43
N VAL A 172 16.82 -6.64 -15.66
CA VAL A 172 17.37 -7.25 -16.89
C VAL A 172 18.55 -6.47 -17.47
N SER A 173 18.71 -5.21 -17.08
CA SER A 173 19.82 -4.34 -17.47
C SER A 173 20.09 -3.31 -16.38
N GLY A 174 21.35 -2.89 -16.18
CA GLY A 174 21.69 -1.84 -15.20
C GLY A 174 21.78 -2.31 -13.74
N MET A 175 22.05 -3.60 -13.49
CA MET A 175 22.19 -4.10 -12.11
C MET A 175 23.38 -3.45 -11.37
N GLU A 176 24.40 -3.02 -12.10
CA GLU A 176 25.52 -2.21 -11.59
C GLU A 176 25.06 -0.85 -11.04
N VAL A 177 24.07 -0.21 -11.67
CA VAL A 177 23.47 1.04 -11.16
C VAL A 177 22.70 0.77 -9.87
N VAL A 178 21.92 -0.31 -9.82
CA VAL A 178 21.20 -0.73 -8.60
C VAL A 178 22.18 -0.98 -7.45
N ARG A 179 23.34 -1.59 -7.73
CA ARG A 179 24.41 -1.81 -6.74
C ARG A 179 25.13 -0.53 -6.33
N ASP A 180 25.36 0.40 -7.25
CA ASP A 180 25.91 1.73 -6.92
C ASP A 180 24.98 2.48 -5.96
N ILE A 181 23.68 2.47 -6.24
CA ILE A 181 22.65 3.03 -5.35
C ILE A 181 22.71 2.35 -3.98
N ALA A 182 22.83 1.02 -3.93
CA ALA A 182 22.94 0.26 -2.68
C ALA A 182 24.21 0.55 -1.88
N ALA A 183 25.25 1.08 -2.52
CA ALA A 183 26.50 1.48 -1.90
C ALA A 183 26.52 2.97 -1.46
N ALA A 184 25.40 3.68 -1.60
CA ALA A 184 25.31 5.09 -1.22
C ALA A 184 25.66 5.32 0.26
N GLU A 185 26.28 6.46 0.53
CA GLU A 185 26.63 6.88 1.89
C GLU A 185 25.38 7.11 2.73
N LEU A 186 25.39 6.56 3.95
CA LEU A 186 24.29 6.64 4.91
C LEU A 186 24.76 7.37 6.18
N PRO A 187 23.86 8.08 6.88
CA PRO A 187 24.16 8.58 8.22
C PRO A 187 24.37 7.42 9.19
N GLU A 188 25.09 7.68 10.29
CA GLU A 188 25.31 6.69 11.34
C GLU A 188 23.96 6.21 11.91
N GLY A 189 23.74 4.89 11.89
CA GLY A 189 22.49 4.27 12.37
C GLY A 189 21.26 4.50 11.49
N GLY A 190 21.39 5.20 10.35
CA GLY A 190 20.27 5.43 9.43
C GLY A 190 20.36 4.62 8.14
N GLU A 191 19.21 4.44 7.50
CA GLU A 191 19.09 3.68 6.24
C GLU A 191 18.77 4.57 5.03
N ARG A 192 18.51 5.86 5.23
CA ARG A 192 18.26 6.82 4.15
C ARG A 192 19.60 7.36 3.61
N PRO A 193 19.84 7.34 2.28
CA PRO A 193 21.00 8.00 1.68
C PRO A 193 21.19 9.45 2.16
N LEU A 194 22.44 9.87 2.36
CA LEU A 194 22.77 11.27 2.68
C LEU A 194 22.41 12.23 1.54
N GLN A 195 22.54 11.77 0.30
CA GLN A 195 22.15 12.50 -0.89
C GLN A 195 20.93 11.82 -1.52
N ASP A 196 19.95 12.63 -1.93
CA ASP A 196 18.72 12.12 -2.51
C ASP A 196 18.99 11.43 -3.85
N ILE A 197 18.59 10.17 -3.93
CA ILE A 197 18.63 9.38 -5.16
C ILE A 197 17.25 9.47 -5.78
N VAL A 198 17.09 10.42 -6.70
CA VAL A 198 15.82 10.75 -7.33
C VAL A 198 15.57 9.80 -8.50
N VAL A 199 14.36 9.25 -8.58
CA VAL A 199 13.83 8.58 -9.77
C VAL A 199 13.17 9.66 -10.61
N SER A 200 13.87 10.14 -11.63
CA SER A 200 13.39 11.26 -12.46
C SER A 200 12.33 10.82 -13.46
N ASN A 201 12.38 9.56 -13.91
CA ASN A 201 11.36 8.99 -14.77
C ASN A 201 11.27 7.46 -14.62
N VAL A 202 10.05 6.94 -14.77
CA VAL A 202 9.81 5.50 -15.02
C VAL A 202 8.96 5.36 -16.28
N SER A 203 9.56 4.86 -17.36
CA SER A 203 8.84 4.60 -18.61
C SER A 203 8.48 3.11 -18.73
N VAL A 204 7.30 2.80 -19.27
CA VAL A 204 6.85 1.42 -19.47
C VAL A 204 6.78 1.11 -20.95
N ARG A 205 7.45 0.02 -21.35
CA ARG A 205 7.38 -0.56 -22.70
C ARG A 205 6.63 -1.89 -22.65
N ARG A 206 5.66 -2.07 -23.53
CA ARG A 206 4.96 -3.34 -23.77
C ARG A 206 5.42 -3.87 -25.12
N VAL A 207 5.94 -5.08 -25.17
CA VAL A 207 6.44 -5.70 -26.40
C VAL A 207 5.82 -7.08 -26.55
N GLY A 208 5.13 -7.32 -27.65
CA GLY A 208 4.44 -8.59 -27.93
C GLY A 208 2.96 -8.55 -27.54
N GLU A 209 2.18 -9.45 -28.16
CA GLU A 209 0.71 -9.44 -28.10
C GLU A 209 0.17 -9.52 -26.66
N ALA A 210 0.72 -10.41 -25.82
CA ALA A 210 0.27 -10.57 -24.44
C ALA A 210 0.53 -9.33 -23.58
N ALA A 211 1.69 -8.70 -23.75
CA ALA A 211 2.08 -7.49 -23.01
C ALA A 211 1.24 -6.28 -23.43
N GLU A 212 0.95 -6.15 -24.74
CA GLU A 212 0.09 -5.09 -25.29
C GLU A 212 -1.37 -5.26 -24.87
N ALA A 213 -1.85 -6.49 -24.76
CA ALA A 213 -3.21 -6.81 -24.31
C ALA A 213 -3.40 -6.73 -22.77
N PHE A 214 -2.33 -6.52 -22.00
CA PHE A 214 -2.40 -6.48 -20.54
C PHE A 214 -3.18 -5.25 -20.04
N ASP A 215 -4.42 -5.48 -19.62
CA ASP A 215 -5.31 -4.47 -19.06
C ASP A 215 -5.08 -4.30 -17.55
N VAL A 216 -4.54 -3.14 -17.18
CA VAL A 216 -4.31 -2.72 -15.79
C VAL A 216 -5.61 -2.69 -14.98
N THR A 217 -6.70 -2.21 -15.57
CA THR A 217 -7.97 -2.01 -14.87
C THR A 217 -8.66 -3.33 -14.54
N ALA A 218 -8.42 -4.38 -15.35
CA ALA A 218 -8.96 -5.72 -15.14
C ALA A 218 -8.31 -6.49 -13.96
N GLN A 219 -7.17 -6.03 -13.42
CA GLN A 219 -6.42 -6.78 -12.40
C GLN A 219 -6.89 -6.55 -10.95
N GLY A 220 -7.97 -5.78 -10.76
CA GLY A 220 -8.55 -5.51 -9.44
C GLY A 220 -7.69 -4.60 -8.57
N VAL A 221 -6.94 -3.68 -9.20
CA VAL A 221 -6.17 -2.64 -8.51
C VAL A 221 -7.14 -1.57 -7.99
N PRO A 222 -7.05 -1.14 -6.72
CA PRO A 222 -7.83 -0.02 -6.23
C PRO A 222 -7.52 1.26 -7.01
N SER A 223 -8.52 2.10 -7.22
CA SER A 223 -8.32 3.36 -7.92
C SER A 223 -9.09 4.49 -7.22
N PRO A 224 -8.49 5.67 -7.05
CA PRO A 224 -9.24 6.90 -6.84
C PRO A 224 -10.11 7.21 -8.06
N GLU A 225 -11.28 7.78 -7.79
CA GLU A 225 -12.18 8.35 -8.79
C GLU A 225 -13.01 9.49 -8.22
N SER A 226 -13.64 10.27 -9.11
CA SER A 226 -14.68 11.22 -8.70
C SER A 226 -15.95 10.45 -8.39
N ALA A 227 -16.49 10.65 -7.19
CA ALA A 227 -17.77 10.06 -6.82
C ALA A 227 -18.90 10.79 -7.60
N PRO A 228 -19.95 10.07 -8.04
CA PRO A 228 -21.13 10.72 -8.59
C PRO A 228 -21.75 11.68 -7.56
N VAL A 229 -21.89 12.95 -7.95
CA VAL A 229 -22.53 14.00 -7.15
C VAL A 229 -23.79 14.48 -7.87
N GLY A 230 -24.93 14.32 -7.21
CA GLY A 230 -26.18 14.97 -7.56
C GLY A 230 -26.30 16.33 -6.89
N LEU A 231 -26.78 17.33 -7.62
CA LEU A 231 -27.09 18.65 -7.10
C LEU A 231 -28.57 18.94 -7.30
N SER A 232 -29.23 19.40 -6.23
CA SER A 232 -30.64 19.79 -6.24
C SER A 232 -30.87 21.01 -5.35
N TRP A 233 -32.06 21.60 -5.42
CA TRP A 233 -32.47 22.70 -4.55
C TRP A 233 -33.46 22.17 -3.51
N GLY A 234 -33.32 22.65 -2.28
CA GLY A 234 -34.24 22.41 -1.18
C GLY A 234 -34.62 23.70 -0.49
N GLU A 235 -35.70 23.67 0.29
CA GLU A 235 -36.16 24.80 1.10
C GLU A 235 -36.41 24.32 2.52
N SER A 236 -36.00 25.13 3.50
CA SER A 236 -36.29 24.93 4.93
C SER A 236 -36.86 26.23 5.48
N GLY A 237 -38.19 26.32 5.56
CA GLY A 237 -38.86 27.60 5.79
C GLY A 237 -38.64 28.56 4.62
N ASP A 238 -38.18 29.78 4.91
CA ASP A 238 -37.87 30.81 3.91
C ASP A 238 -36.41 30.77 3.42
N VAL A 239 -35.64 29.75 3.83
CA VAL A 239 -34.23 29.61 3.46
C VAL A 239 -34.08 28.61 2.32
N ALA A 240 -33.48 29.05 1.22
CA ALA A 240 -33.10 28.20 0.11
C ALA A 240 -31.77 27.51 0.40
N HIS A 241 -31.70 26.22 0.09
CA HIS A 241 -30.52 25.39 0.23
C HIS A 241 -30.11 24.74 -1.10
N ALA A 242 -28.81 24.66 -1.35
CA ALA A 242 -28.27 23.73 -2.33
C ALA A 242 -28.04 22.39 -1.63
N VAL A 243 -28.68 21.34 -2.12
CA VAL A 243 -28.60 19.98 -1.56
C VAL A 243 -27.73 19.12 -2.45
N PHE A 244 -26.67 18.57 -1.87
CA PHE A 244 -25.73 17.67 -2.52
C PHE A 244 -26.04 16.24 -2.13
N ALA A 245 -25.92 15.34 -3.10
CA ALA A 245 -26.16 13.93 -2.94
C ALA A 245 -24.95 13.16 -3.48
N VAL A 246 -24.16 12.55 -2.60
CA VAL A 246 -22.97 11.78 -2.97
C VAL A 246 -23.27 10.30 -2.90
N GLU A 247 -23.04 9.60 -4.01
CA GLU A 247 -23.19 8.14 -4.05
C GLU A 247 -21.96 7.45 -3.41
N VAL A 248 -22.20 6.68 -2.36
CA VAL A 248 -21.21 5.80 -1.73
C VAL A 248 -21.55 4.36 -2.06
N THR A 249 -20.84 3.81 -3.04
CA THR A 249 -21.00 2.41 -3.45
C THR A 249 -20.27 1.46 -2.50
N SER A 250 -20.69 0.20 -2.49
CA SER A 250 -20.04 -0.85 -1.71
C SER A 250 -18.56 -0.98 -2.07
N HIS A 251 -17.71 -1.34 -1.11
CA HIS A 251 -16.27 -1.50 -1.27
C HIS A 251 -15.57 -0.21 -1.68
N SER A 252 -15.93 0.90 -1.03
CA SER A 252 -15.28 2.19 -1.25
C SER A 252 -14.80 2.82 0.05
N LYS A 253 -13.68 3.53 -0.03
CA LYS A 253 -13.24 4.48 0.99
C LYS A 253 -13.67 5.87 0.53
N PRO A 254 -14.64 6.54 1.19
CA PRO A 254 -14.85 7.96 0.92
C PRO A 254 -13.58 8.69 1.36
N LEU A 255 -13.10 9.60 0.52
CA LEU A 255 -11.90 10.35 0.87
C LEU A 255 -12.30 11.68 1.47
N LEU A 256 -12.80 12.62 0.66
CA LEU A 256 -13.21 13.93 1.11
C LEU A 256 -14.23 14.53 0.16
N PHE A 257 -14.97 15.48 0.72
CA PHE A 257 -15.66 16.49 -0.03
C PHE A 257 -14.81 17.76 0.00
N SER A 258 -14.78 18.46 -1.12
CA SER A 258 -14.13 19.74 -1.20
C SER A 258 -15.01 20.74 -1.91
N ASP A 259 -14.97 21.96 -1.40
CA ASP A 259 -15.67 23.09 -1.96
C ASP A 259 -14.73 24.29 -2.13
N ALA A 260 -15.06 25.14 -3.10
CA ALA A 260 -14.30 26.34 -3.38
C ALA A 260 -15.10 27.38 -4.15
N LEU A 261 -14.76 28.65 -3.94
CA LEU A 261 -15.25 29.77 -4.76
C LEU A 261 -14.49 29.89 -6.10
N ASP A 262 -13.31 29.28 -6.22
CA ASP A 262 -12.46 29.35 -7.41
C ASP A 262 -11.83 27.98 -7.75
N VAL A 263 -12.10 27.52 -8.98
CA VAL A 263 -11.55 26.27 -9.53
C VAL A 263 -10.06 26.39 -9.87
N ALA A 264 -9.53 27.60 -10.07
CA ALA A 264 -8.15 27.83 -10.46
C ALA A 264 -7.14 27.48 -9.35
N ALA A 265 -7.59 27.35 -8.10
CA ALA A 265 -6.77 27.01 -6.94
C ALA A 265 -7.12 25.63 -6.38
N PHE A 266 -7.14 24.60 -7.23
CA PHE A 266 -7.50 23.22 -6.86
C PHE A 266 -6.74 22.67 -5.63
N THR A 267 -5.52 23.14 -5.39
CA THR A 267 -4.70 22.76 -4.24
C THR A 267 -5.08 23.44 -2.92
N ASN A 268 -5.96 24.44 -2.96
CA ASN A 268 -6.39 25.25 -1.82
C ASN A 268 -7.86 25.03 -1.48
N TRP A 269 -8.49 24.00 -2.06
CA TRP A 269 -9.88 23.70 -1.75
C TRP A 269 -9.98 23.32 -0.28
N ASP A 270 -11.03 23.81 0.40
CA ASP A 270 -11.23 23.41 1.78
C ASP A 270 -11.62 21.93 1.78
N HIS A 271 -10.92 21.14 2.58
CA HIS A 271 -11.09 19.70 2.62
C HIS A 271 -11.93 19.36 3.83
N GLN A 272 -13.21 19.13 3.61
CA GLN A 272 -14.11 18.74 4.68
C GLN A 272 -14.27 17.23 4.70
N VAL A 273 -14.21 16.67 5.92
CA VAL A 273 -14.66 15.31 6.17
C VAL A 273 -16.19 15.35 6.22
N MET A 274 -16.82 15.38 5.05
CA MET A 274 -18.21 15.01 4.95
C MET A 274 -18.32 13.55 5.42
N PHE A 275 -19.04 13.33 6.52
CA PHE A 275 -19.30 12.01 7.12
C PHE A 275 -18.16 11.42 7.98
N SER A 276 -17.80 12.13 9.05
CA SER A 276 -16.93 11.61 10.11
C SER A 276 -17.38 10.21 10.57
N GLY A 277 -16.48 9.22 10.51
CA GLY A 277 -16.72 7.84 10.98
C GLY A 277 -17.05 6.82 9.88
N LEU A 278 -17.11 7.20 8.61
CA LEU A 278 -17.25 6.27 7.49
C LEU A 278 -15.87 5.88 6.90
N ASP A 279 -15.04 5.17 7.66
CA ASP A 279 -13.69 4.81 7.22
C ASP A 279 -13.70 3.94 5.95
N PHE A 280 -14.64 2.98 5.86
CA PHE A 280 -14.84 2.11 4.69
C PHE A 280 -16.30 1.66 4.55
N HIS A 281 -16.88 1.85 3.36
CA HIS A 281 -18.23 1.38 3.04
C HIS A 281 -18.20 -0.03 2.45
N THR A 282 -19.03 -0.91 3.00
CA THR A 282 -19.17 -2.32 2.59
C THR A 282 -20.63 -2.77 2.54
N GLY A 283 -21.56 -1.87 2.83
CA GLY A 283 -22.99 -2.15 2.72
C GLY A 283 -23.48 -2.04 1.27
N ALA A 284 -24.80 -2.12 1.08
CA ALA A 284 -25.42 -1.70 -0.18
C ALA A 284 -25.11 -0.23 -0.47
N THR A 285 -25.11 0.15 -1.74
CA THR A 285 -24.92 1.55 -2.15
C THR A 285 -25.90 2.46 -1.41
N VAL A 286 -25.37 3.54 -0.83
CA VAL A 286 -26.15 4.58 -0.16
C VAL A 286 -25.88 5.93 -0.82
N VAL A 287 -26.85 6.83 -0.69
CA VAL A 287 -26.68 8.24 -1.07
C VAL A 287 -26.62 9.03 0.22
N LEU A 288 -25.50 9.74 0.42
CA LEU A 288 -25.34 10.64 1.55
C LEU A 288 -25.64 12.05 1.08
N THR A 289 -26.41 12.80 1.87
CA THR A 289 -26.81 14.16 1.52
C THR A 289 -26.34 15.17 2.55
N ASP A 290 -25.92 16.33 2.07
CA ASP A 290 -25.65 17.51 2.89
C ASP A 290 -26.10 18.77 2.14
N SER A 291 -26.20 19.90 2.85
CA SER A 291 -26.75 21.11 2.28
C SER A 291 -26.10 22.39 2.80
N TRP A 292 -25.98 23.38 1.91
CA TRP A 292 -25.52 24.73 2.23
C TRP A 292 -26.63 25.73 1.95
N GLU A 293 -26.73 26.76 2.78
CA GLU A 293 -27.58 27.91 2.46
C GLU A 293 -27.09 28.56 1.18
N VAL A 294 -28.00 28.86 0.26
CA VAL A 294 -27.63 29.47 -1.03
C VAL A 294 -26.99 30.85 -0.83
N ALA A 295 -27.35 31.55 0.24
CA ALA A 295 -26.76 32.82 0.61
C ALA A 295 -25.23 32.74 0.86
N ASP A 296 -24.73 31.58 1.30
CA ASP A 296 -23.31 31.37 1.64
C ASP A 296 -22.45 30.97 0.43
N LEU A 297 -23.06 30.54 -0.67
CA LEU A 297 -22.34 29.97 -1.81
C LEU A 297 -21.73 31.02 -2.76
N GLY A 298 -22.10 32.29 -2.60
CA GLY A 298 -21.67 33.36 -3.51
C GLY A 298 -22.20 33.15 -4.95
N ARG A 299 -21.57 33.82 -5.93
CA ARG A 299 -22.02 33.77 -7.34
C ARG A 299 -21.65 32.46 -8.04
N ARG A 300 -20.53 31.84 -7.64
CA ARG A 300 -20.03 30.58 -8.17
C ARG A 300 -19.43 29.82 -7.01
N HIS A 301 -19.78 28.54 -6.96
CA HIS A 301 -19.27 27.61 -5.96
C HIS A 301 -19.06 26.28 -6.65
N PHE A 302 -17.93 25.64 -6.36
CA PHE A 302 -17.50 24.38 -6.95
C PHE A 302 -17.48 23.33 -5.86
N PHE A 303 -17.82 22.11 -6.23
CA PHE A 303 -17.88 20.98 -5.33
C PHE A 303 -17.25 19.76 -5.98
N HIS A 304 -16.53 18.97 -5.20
CA HIS A 304 -15.99 17.69 -5.63
C HIS A 304 -16.06 16.70 -4.49
N ALA A 305 -16.38 15.45 -4.84
CA ALA A 305 -16.28 14.33 -3.94
C ALA A 305 -15.42 13.27 -4.62
N SER A 306 -14.49 12.70 -3.85
CA SER A 306 -13.63 11.60 -4.32
C SER A 306 -13.79 10.37 -3.45
N ARG A 307 -13.60 9.20 -4.06
CA ARG A 307 -13.54 7.91 -3.36
C ARG A 307 -12.41 7.06 -3.90
N ILE A 308 -11.91 6.13 -3.09
CA ILE A 308 -11.16 4.97 -3.59
C ILE A 308 -12.15 3.83 -3.79
N LEU A 309 -12.18 3.24 -4.97
CA LEU A 309 -12.85 1.97 -5.21
C LEU A 309 -11.90 0.80 -4.96
N TYR A 310 -12.43 -0.24 -4.31
CA TYR A 310 -11.77 -1.52 -4.11
C TYR A 310 -12.52 -2.59 -4.91
N PRO A 311 -12.03 -2.97 -6.10
CA PRO A 311 -12.74 -3.91 -6.99
C PRO A 311 -12.86 -5.32 -6.40
N ILE A 312 -11.99 -5.66 -5.45
CA ILE A 312 -12.02 -6.93 -4.75
C ILE A 312 -12.80 -6.75 -3.44
N PRO A 313 -13.73 -7.66 -3.10
CA PRO A 313 -14.50 -7.56 -1.86
C PRO A 313 -13.62 -7.42 -0.62
N ILE A 314 -13.97 -6.48 0.25
CA ILE A 314 -13.27 -6.21 1.51
C ILE A 314 -13.83 -7.16 2.56
N THR A 315 -13.01 -8.09 3.03
CA THR A 315 -13.42 -9.13 4.00
C THR A 315 -13.03 -8.83 5.44
N ALA A 316 -12.20 -7.81 5.69
CA ALA A 316 -11.84 -7.41 7.05
C ALA A 316 -13.11 -7.02 7.85
N PRO A 317 -13.34 -7.58 9.04
CA PRO A 317 -14.56 -7.31 9.78
C PRO A 317 -14.62 -5.88 10.34
N ARG A 318 -15.84 -5.39 10.57
CA ARG A 318 -16.08 -4.05 11.15
C ARG A 318 -15.59 -3.91 12.59
N SER A 319 -15.53 -5.02 13.32
CA SER A 319 -15.06 -5.09 14.70
C SER A 319 -14.41 -6.44 14.97
N ASN A 320 -13.66 -6.56 16.06
CA ASN A 320 -13.30 -7.83 16.70
C ASN A 320 -14.38 -8.35 17.65
N ARG A 321 -15.37 -7.52 18.01
CA ARG A 321 -16.38 -7.85 19.01
C ARG A 321 -17.20 -9.08 18.67
N GLY A 322 -17.37 -9.96 19.65
CA GLY A 322 -18.11 -11.22 19.51
C GLY A 322 -17.42 -12.24 18.62
N ARG A 323 -16.13 -12.06 18.32
CA ARG A 323 -15.37 -12.94 17.41
C ARG A 323 -14.28 -13.68 18.15
N THR A 324 -13.95 -14.83 17.60
CA THR A 324 -12.83 -15.66 18.03
C THR A 324 -11.75 -15.63 16.97
N PHE A 325 -10.53 -15.30 17.37
CA PHE A 325 -9.36 -15.41 16.51
C PHE A 325 -8.47 -16.54 17.01
N THR A 326 -8.04 -17.42 16.11
CA THR A 326 -7.04 -18.45 16.41
C THR A 326 -5.82 -18.19 15.58
N PHE A 327 -4.66 -18.16 16.22
CA PHE A 327 -3.39 -17.79 15.61
C PHE A 327 -2.40 -18.94 15.71
N TRP A 328 -1.66 -19.15 14.63
CA TRP A 328 -0.56 -20.10 14.53
C TRP A 328 0.73 -19.33 14.29
N TRP A 329 1.65 -19.41 15.26
CA TRP A 329 2.98 -18.84 15.14
C TRP A 329 4.00 -19.95 14.93
N ASP A 330 4.32 -20.18 13.65
CA ASP A 330 5.10 -21.32 13.18
C ASP A 330 6.50 -21.40 13.81
N GLN A 331 7.11 -20.26 14.13
CA GLN A 331 8.48 -20.22 14.66
C GLN A 331 8.63 -20.86 16.05
N TYR A 332 7.56 -20.90 16.85
CA TYR A 332 7.59 -21.39 18.24
C TYR A 332 6.60 -22.53 18.51
N GLU A 333 6.00 -23.09 17.47
CA GLU A 333 4.90 -24.07 17.58
C GLU A 333 3.82 -23.58 18.57
N LEU A 334 3.56 -22.28 18.58
CA LEU A 334 2.61 -21.65 19.48
C LEU A 334 1.29 -21.46 18.76
N VAL A 335 0.22 -22.01 19.34
CA VAL A 335 -1.15 -21.77 18.93
C VAL A 335 -1.86 -21.05 20.07
N TYR A 336 -2.60 -19.99 19.78
CA TYR A 336 -3.44 -19.37 20.80
C TYR A 336 -4.74 -18.85 20.20
N SER A 337 -5.75 -18.80 21.05
CA SER A 337 -7.07 -18.29 20.72
C SER A 337 -7.42 -17.11 21.61
N ALA A 338 -8.05 -16.10 21.02
CA ALA A 338 -8.61 -14.95 21.70
C ALA A 338 -10.06 -14.74 21.24
N THR A 339 -10.99 -14.91 22.17
CA THR A 339 -12.43 -14.65 22.00
C THR A 339 -12.76 -13.31 22.65
N PHE A 340 -13.18 -12.35 21.83
CA PHE A 340 -13.53 -11.01 22.30
C PHE A 340 -15.01 -10.93 22.64
N HIS A 341 -15.31 -10.50 23.85
CA HIS A 341 -16.68 -10.33 24.29
C HIS A 341 -17.40 -9.23 23.48
N SER A 342 -18.71 -9.39 23.25
CA SER A 342 -19.53 -8.42 22.49
C SER A 342 -19.69 -7.08 23.23
N ASN A 343 -19.80 -7.12 24.55
CA ASN A 343 -19.79 -5.95 25.44
C ASN A 343 -18.34 -5.52 25.78
N LEU A 344 -18.01 -4.23 25.53
CA LEU A 344 -16.69 -3.64 25.80
C LEU A 344 -16.26 -3.67 27.26
N LEU A 345 -17.20 -3.74 28.19
CA LEU A 345 -16.93 -3.72 29.62
C LEU A 345 -16.67 -5.12 30.19
N GLN A 346 -16.80 -6.17 29.38
CA GLN A 346 -16.61 -7.55 29.80
C GLN A 346 -15.33 -8.12 29.20
N GLN A 347 -14.66 -8.96 29.99
CA GLN A 347 -13.42 -9.62 29.59
C GLN A 347 -13.70 -10.68 28.54
N GLY A 348 -12.76 -10.82 27.61
CA GLY A 348 -12.75 -11.95 26.68
C GLY A 348 -12.15 -13.19 27.33
N THR A 349 -12.24 -14.31 26.61
CA THR A 349 -11.65 -15.58 27.00
C THR A 349 -10.65 -16.01 25.93
N GLY A 350 -9.74 -16.91 26.27
CA GLY A 350 -8.78 -17.44 25.32
C GLY A 350 -8.09 -18.67 25.84
N TRP A 351 -7.14 -19.16 25.07
CA TRP A 351 -6.23 -20.22 25.50
C TRP A 351 -4.93 -20.14 24.70
N SER A 352 -3.86 -20.70 25.24
CA SER A 352 -2.57 -20.82 24.56
C SER A 352 -2.03 -22.24 24.69
N GLN A 353 -1.46 -22.77 23.62
CA GLN A 353 -0.88 -24.10 23.53
C GLN A 353 0.49 -24.01 22.86
N GLN A 354 1.52 -24.61 23.48
CA GLN A 354 2.86 -24.69 22.90
C GLN A 354 3.19 -26.16 22.60
N GLY A 355 3.53 -26.45 21.34
CA GLY A 355 3.77 -27.81 20.88
C GLY A 355 2.58 -28.73 21.18
N THR A 356 2.86 -29.88 21.80
CA THR A 356 1.85 -30.88 22.17
C THR A 356 1.31 -30.74 23.60
N ASN A 357 1.62 -29.64 24.30
CA ASN A 357 1.15 -29.44 25.67
C ASN A 357 -0.38 -29.27 25.70
N GLU A 358 -1.00 -29.49 26.86
CA GLU A 358 -2.43 -29.19 27.03
C GLU A 358 -2.68 -27.67 26.91
N PRO A 359 -3.77 -27.23 26.26
CA PRO A 359 -4.14 -25.82 26.20
C PRO A 359 -4.32 -25.21 27.60
N VAL A 360 -3.67 -24.07 27.82
CA VAL A 360 -3.81 -23.29 29.06
C VAL A 360 -4.82 -22.17 28.83
N ALA A 361 -5.88 -22.14 29.62
CA ALA A 361 -6.89 -21.09 29.57
C ALA A 361 -6.27 -19.71 29.84
N ARG A 362 -6.81 -18.69 29.16
CA ARG A 362 -6.40 -17.28 29.26
C ARG A 362 -7.62 -16.41 29.47
N THR A 363 -7.45 -15.35 30.24
CA THR A 363 -8.38 -14.22 30.25
C THR A 363 -7.83 -13.11 29.36
N ILE A 364 -8.69 -12.52 28.53
CA ILE A 364 -8.33 -11.40 27.64
C ILE A 364 -8.88 -10.12 28.26
N PHE A 365 -7.96 -9.27 28.74
CA PHE A 365 -8.24 -8.01 29.42
C PHE A 365 -8.13 -6.82 28.44
N TRP A 366 -8.55 -5.63 28.91
CA TRP A 366 -8.41 -4.27 28.35
C TRP A 366 -7.78 -4.09 26.94
N GLY A 367 -8.33 -3.14 26.16
CA GLY A 367 -7.60 -2.55 25.03
C GLY A 367 -7.64 -3.35 23.75
N ASP A 368 -8.79 -3.98 23.44
CA ASP A 368 -9.09 -4.64 22.17
C ASP A 368 -9.29 -3.62 21.02
N THR A 369 -8.30 -2.74 20.86
CA THR A 369 -8.29 -1.72 19.83
C THR A 369 -8.36 -2.39 18.48
N TRP A 370 -9.43 -2.05 17.76
CA TRP A 370 -9.69 -2.55 16.43
C TRP A 370 -9.71 -1.36 15.49
N ARG A 371 -8.74 -1.34 14.56
CA ARG A 371 -8.77 -0.39 13.45
C ARG A 371 -8.89 -1.17 12.16
N ARG A 372 -10.00 -0.99 11.48
CA ARG A 372 -10.23 -1.59 10.16
C ARG A 372 -9.58 -0.74 9.08
N ASP A 373 -8.86 -1.39 8.18
CA ASP A 373 -8.35 -0.82 6.93
C ASP A 373 -8.82 -1.69 5.73
N ALA A 374 -8.54 -1.30 4.49
CA ALA A 374 -8.85 -2.15 3.35
C ALA A 374 -8.05 -3.45 3.41
N TYR A 375 -8.75 -4.58 3.30
CA TYR A 375 -8.19 -5.94 3.40
C TYR A 375 -7.39 -6.25 4.67
N MET A 376 -7.43 -5.38 5.68
CA MET A 376 -6.62 -5.50 6.89
C MET A 376 -7.39 -5.01 8.11
N ALA A 377 -7.00 -5.47 9.29
CA ALA A 377 -7.28 -4.76 10.53
C ALA A 377 -6.06 -4.76 11.45
N ARG A 378 -5.97 -3.74 12.30
CA ARG A 378 -5.06 -3.72 13.43
C ARG A 378 -5.80 -4.16 14.67
N LEU A 379 -5.28 -5.17 15.35
CA LEU A 379 -5.80 -5.72 16.59
C LEU A 379 -4.73 -5.59 17.67
N SER A 380 -5.04 -4.92 18.77
CA SER A 380 -4.21 -5.00 19.99
C SER A 380 -5.03 -5.52 21.15
N PHE A 381 -4.44 -6.21 22.13
CA PHE A 381 -5.10 -6.62 23.38
C PHE A 381 -4.08 -7.07 24.43
N MET A 382 -4.52 -7.28 25.68
CA MET A 382 -3.70 -7.81 26.77
C MET A 382 -4.27 -9.12 27.34
N ASP A 383 -3.41 -10.04 27.74
CA ASP A 383 -3.82 -11.26 28.46
C ASP A 383 -3.59 -11.19 29.97
N ASP A 384 -4.00 -12.26 30.66
CA ASP A 384 -3.87 -12.43 32.12
C ASP A 384 -2.45 -12.53 32.66
N LEU A 385 -1.46 -12.64 31.79
CA LEU A 385 -0.04 -12.59 32.13
C LEU A 385 0.55 -11.19 31.93
N GLY A 386 -0.27 -10.19 31.62
CA GLY A 386 0.20 -8.83 31.33
C GLY A 386 0.94 -8.74 30.00
N ARG A 387 0.74 -9.69 29.08
CA ARG A 387 1.30 -9.64 27.73
C ARG A 387 0.43 -8.77 26.86
N GLU A 388 1.03 -7.76 26.27
CA GLU A 388 0.38 -6.93 25.26
C GLU A 388 0.70 -7.48 23.87
N TYR A 389 -0.32 -7.63 23.04
CA TYR A 389 -0.24 -8.12 21.68
C TYR A 389 -0.68 -7.02 20.72
N ARG A 390 0.02 -6.84 19.59
CA ARG A 390 -0.31 -5.85 18.56
C ARG A 390 -0.10 -6.45 17.17
N TYR A 391 -1.17 -6.63 16.41
CA TYR A 391 -1.19 -7.36 15.14
C TYR A 391 -1.74 -6.54 14.00
N ASN A 392 -1.07 -6.63 12.85
CA ASN A 392 -1.63 -6.37 11.53
C ASN A 392 -2.18 -7.69 10.98
N LEU A 393 -3.50 -7.76 10.82
CA LEU A 393 -4.25 -8.92 10.33
C LEU A 393 -4.65 -8.68 8.88
N GLY A 394 -4.12 -9.44 7.93
CA GLY A 394 -4.54 -9.38 6.53
C GLY A 394 -5.67 -10.35 6.25
N PHE A 395 -6.81 -9.83 5.81
CA PHE A 395 -7.99 -10.59 5.40
C PHE A 395 -7.99 -10.79 3.89
N HIS A 396 -7.80 -12.03 3.47
CA HIS A 396 -7.81 -12.41 2.08
C HIS A 396 -9.19 -12.98 1.69
N PRO A 397 -9.85 -12.44 0.65
CA PRO A 397 -11.14 -12.94 0.19
C PRO A 397 -11.08 -14.42 -0.19
N GLY A 398 -12.11 -15.16 0.22
CA GLY A 398 -12.26 -16.59 -0.05
C GLY A 398 -11.33 -17.52 0.74
N GLN A 399 -10.47 -16.98 1.62
CA GLN A 399 -9.53 -17.77 2.40
C GLN A 399 -10.05 -18.04 3.81
N VAL A 400 -9.99 -19.30 4.24
CA VAL A 400 -10.28 -19.72 5.62
C VAL A 400 -9.16 -19.28 6.56
N SER A 401 -7.92 -19.51 6.14
CA SER A 401 -6.71 -19.10 6.87
C SER A 401 -6.10 -17.85 6.25
N ASN A 402 -5.71 -16.91 7.09
CA ASN A 402 -5.28 -15.56 6.76
C ASN A 402 -3.90 -15.28 7.37
N ARG A 403 -3.23 -14.19 7.01
CA ARG A 403 -1.88 -13.88 7.49
C ARG A 403 -1.89 -12.78 8.53
N PHE A 404 -1.04 -12.89 9.55
CA PHE A 404 -0.78 -11.80 10.48
C PHE A 404 0.71 -11.55 10.67
N THR A 405 1.03 -10.33 11.06
CA THR A 405 2.35 -9.89 11.54
C THR A 405 2.16 -8.97 12.73
N GLY A 406 3.12 -8.89 13.63
CA GLY A 406 3.04 -7.97 14.76
C GLY A 406 4.12 -8.19 15.78
N ASP A 407 3.83 -7.80 17.00
CA ASP A 407 4.72 -7.94 18.15
C ASP A 407 3.93 -8.29 19.42
N PHE A 408 4.66 -8.75 20.42
CA PHE A 408 4.17 -8.82 21.78
C PHE A 408 5.19 -8.28 22.78
N SER A 409 4.73 -7.80 23.92
CA SER A 409 5.57 -7.31 25.02
C SER A 409 5.02 -7.74 26.37
N VAL A 410 5.90 -7.86 27.38
CA VAL A 410 5.52 -8.18 28.77
C VAL A 410 5.97 -7.03 29.66
N HIS A 411 5.05 -6.31 30.30
CA HIS A 411 5.37 -5.27 31.30
C HIS A 411 6.57 -4.38 30.91
N THR A 412 6.49 -3.75 29.72
CA THR A 412 7.51 -2.88 29.08
C THR A 412 8.77 -3.54 28.51
N ASN A 413 8.97 -4.85 28.68
CA ASN A 413 10.02 -5.60 27.97
C ASN A 413 9.51 -6.11 26.62
N TRP A 414 10.23 -5.76 25.55
CA TRP A 414 9.92 -6.20 24.18
C TRP A 414 10.11 -7.71 24.02
N GLY A 415 9.03 -8.40 23.63
CA GLY A 415 8.95 -9.87 23.51
C GLY A 415 9.32 -10.42 22.12
N GLY A 416 9.46 -9.56 21.11
CA GLY A 416 9.89 -9.92 19.76
C GLY A 416 8.79 -9.81 18.71
N ASN A 417 9.21 -9.86 17.43
CA ASN A 417 8.30 -9.85 16.28
C ASN A 417 7.65 -11.21 16.09
N ILE A 418 6.37 -11.22 15.74
CA ILE A 418 5.60 -12.43 15.49
C ILE A 418 4.92 -12.36 14.13
N SER A 419 4.79 -13.51 13.49
CA SER A 419 4.10 -13.63 12.20
C SER A 419 3.65 -15.05 11.98
N GLY A 420 2.55 -15.23 11.28
CA GLY A 420 2.05 -16.55 10.94
C GLY A 420 0.68 -16.47 10.31
N THR A 421 -0.14 -17.48 10.58
CA THR A 421 -1.50 -17.55 10.04
C THR A 421 -2.57 -17.46 11.12
N PHE A 422 -3.77 -17.05 10.75
CA PHE A 422 -4.89 -16.99 11.67
C PHE A 422 -6.22 -17.33 10.98
N THR A 423 -7.16 -17.84 11.75
CA THR A 423 -8.56 -17.99 11.39
C THR A 423 -9.40 -17.10 12.29
N TRP A 424 -10.61 -16.78 11.85
CA TRP A 424 -11.54 -16.01 12.64
C TRP A 424 -12.97 -16.54 12.44
N GLU A 425 -13.76 -16.46 13.51
CA GLU A 425 -15.17 -16.89 13.55
C GLU A 425 -16.06 -15.82 14.19
#